data_AF-A0AA88N6L3-F1
#
_entry.id   AF-A0AA88N6L3-F1
#
_cell.length_a   1.000
_cell.length_b   1.000
_cell.length_c   1.000
_cell.angle_alpha   90.00
_cell.angle_beta   90.00
_cell.angle_gamma   90.00
#
_symmetry.space_group_name_H-M   'P 1'
#
loop_
_entity.id
_entity.type
_entity.pdbx_description
1 polymer ?
#
loop_
_entity_poly.entity_id
_entity_poly.type
_entity_poly.pdbx_seq_one_letter_code
_entity_poly.pdbx_strand_id
1 'polypeptide(L)'
;MALRSFSYMLSTEVLLGAWWHNWFLCLGLPLVVSTPSTVLSQDINSFSRGFLGLDKCNACVGTSICKKLYKKQIRFERWLPHQLHLPSDNSTSYEANYTDDLETWRPVVLSRLVSPDLHHLADKSICISAGKRKSCSIEAVLRATSRFQNLAKSNILLPSVVQGLVTPMLRCPSQRLLDRIVHRYFEVADVGSVQMKHFTSKDKLRLLYTLAVNQQPLILQMFPGTEGWPFPRYHGSCGRLMMWAGCRPLRSLYQEPLAHRSDAAYQILHITQSLAFNSLHFRLFYTSVSEDIFGIAEDGRIFIMDASTIGIIDLQEGFRSEADPQHNYTDVFSCLSGSCTRTPPCESIRPSQSFTLICRHVLPKLLTSTDVQLSGLPGRVFAELIVCADPTQSDHRIHKAVQILKDTLQPFRPCNRGYEYRYPECRYSDKF
;
A
#
# COMPACT_ATOMS: atom_id res chain seq x y z
N MET A 1 35.98 -50.90 20.53
CA MET A 1 37.00 -51.94 20.26
C MET A 1 37.58 -51.66 18.89
N ALA A 2 38.91 -51.46 18.84
CA ALA A 2 39.88 -51.53 17.73
C ALA A 2 39.41 -51.24 16.28
N LEU A 3 39.87 -50.17 15.61
CA LEU A 3 41.21 -49.95 15.00
C LEU A 3 41.50 -50.76 13.73
N ARG A 4 41.83 -50.02 12.65
CA ARG A 4 42.90 -50.19 11.62
C ARG A 4 42.51 -49.30 10.42
N SER A 5 43.16 -48.20 10.03
CA SER A 5 44.59 -47.84 9.82
C SER A 5 45.35 -48.79 8.89
N PHE A 6 45.79 -48.26 7.73
CA PHE A 6 47.15 -48.28 7.16
C PHE A 6 47.14 -47.24 6.00
N SER A 7 47.85 -46.09 6.06
CA SER A 7 49.30 -45.87 5.76
C SER A 7 49.66 -46.03 4.27
N TYR A 8 50.64 -45.37 3.64
CA TYR A 8 51.46 -44.14 3.78
C TYR A 8 52.29 -44.04 2.47
N MET A 9 52.75 -42.84 2.09
CA MET A 9 54.05 -42.45 1.49
C MET A 9 53.90 -41.44 0.35
N LEU A 10 54.35 -40.17 0.47
CA LEU A 10 55.74 -39.64 0.34
C LEU A 10 56.36 -40.05 -1.02
N SER A 11 56.84 -39.16 -1.89
CA SER A 11 57.90 -38.17 -1.63
C SER A 11 58.21 -37.30 -2.88
N THR A 12 58.65 -36.04 -2.65
CA THR A 12 59.80 -35.27 -3.24
C THR A 12 60.19 -35.49 -4.72
N GLU A 13 60.65 -34.56 -5.58
CA GLU A 13 61.44 -33.31 -5.51
C GLU A 13 61.65 -32.87 -7.01
N VAL A 14 61.53 -31.58 -7.43
CA VAL A 14 62.60 -30.54 -7.64
C VAL A 14 63.23 -30.44 -9.07
N LEU A 15 63.19 -29.20 -9.61
CA LEU A 15 64.10 -28.49 -10.57
C LEU A 15 64.24 -29.02 -12.03
N LEU A 16 64.66 -28.30 -13.08
CA LEU A 16 64.95 -26.91 -13.49
C LEU A 16 65.26 -26.98 -15.03
N GLY A 17 65.18 -25.84 -15.74
CA GLY A 17 65.87 -25.61 -17.04
C GLY A 17 64.93 -25.57 -18.26
N ALA A 18 64.56 -24.46 -18.91
CA ALA A 18 65.22 -23.23 -19.38
C ALA A 18 65.84 -23.35 -20.82
N TRP A 19 65.32 -22.50 -21.74
CA TRP A 19 65.91 -21.90 -22.97
C TRP A 19 65.55 -22.56 -24.33
N TRP A 20 65.23 -21.90 -25.47
CA TRP A 20 65.23 -20.49 -25.91
C TRP A 20 64.42 -20.27 -27.23
N HIS A 21 63.92 -19.02 -27.40
CA HIS A 21 63.61 -18.17 -28.57
C HIS A 21 63.02 -18.66 -29.93
N ASN A 22 61.97 -17.94 -30.40
CA ASN A 22 62.06 -17.17 -31.66
C ASN A 22 61.02 -16.02 -31.75
N TRP A 23 61.47 -14.91 -32.34
CA TRP A 23 60.81 -13.62 -32.51
C TRP A 23 59.76 -13.57 -33.63
N PHE A 24 58.73 -12.75 -33.46
CA PHE A 24 58.17 -11.91 -34.54
C PHE A 24 57.63 -10.59 -33.98
N LEU A 25 58.17 -9.48 -34.49
CA LEU A 25 57.73 -8.10 -34.29
C LEU A 25 56.62 -7.78 -35.32
N CYS A 26 55.46 -7.32 -34.85
CA CYS A 26 54.57 -6.47 -35.64
C CYS A 26 54.14 -5.26 -34.79
N LEU A 27 54.57 -4.08 -35.23
CA LEU A 27 54.12 -2.78 -34.75
C LEU A 27 52.64 -2.57 -35.15
N GLY A 28 51.80 -2.31 -34.16
CA GLY A 28 50.42 -1.85 -34.33
C GLY A 28 50.09 -0.83 -33.25
N LEU A 29 49.62 0.34 -33.65
CA LEU A 29 49.25 1.50 -32.82
C LEU A 29 48.32 1.12 -31.65
N PRO A 30 48.39 1.82 -30.49
CA PRO A 30 47.44 1.59 -29.41
C PRO A 30 46.07 2.15 -29.81
N LEU A 31 45.14 1.26 -30.17
CA LEU A 31 43.73 1.57 -30.07
C LEU A 31 43.41 1.72 -28.59
N VAL A 32 43.27 2.97 -28.13
CA VAL A 32 42.56 3.28 -26.88
C VAL A 32 41.14 2.77 -27.08
N VAL A 33 40.88 1.55 -26.61
CA VAL A 33 39.52 1.06 -26.41
C VAL A 33 38.97 1.82 -25.20
N SER A 34 38.35 2.96 -25.47
CA SER A 34 37.45 3.61 -24.52
C SER A 34 36.28 2.67 -24.28
N THR A 35 36.34 1.91 -23.19
CA THR A 35 35.23 1.09 -22.70
C THR A 35 34.02 1.99 -22.42
N PRO A 36 32.89 1.90 -23.17
CA PRO A 36 31.72 2.75 -22.92
C PRO A 36 30.86 2.26 -21.74
N SER A 37 31.27 1.19 -21.06
CA SER A 37 30.40 0.38 -20.20
C SER A 37 30.19 0.94 -18.79
N THR A 38 31.05 1.84 -18.33
CA THR A 38 31.03 2.34 -16.93
C THR A 38 30.09 3.53 -16.76
N VAL A 39 30.00 4.42 -17.75
CA VAL A 39 29.19 5.65 -17.68
C VAL A 39 27.68 5.34 -17.74
N LEU A 40 27.26 4.44 -18.64
CA LEU A 40 25.86 4.03 -18.77
C LEU A 40 25.34 3.32 -17.51
N SER A 41 26.20 2.54 -16.84
CA SER A 41 25.85 1.83 -15.60
C SER A 41 25.70 2.77 -14.40
N GLN A 42 26.45 3.88 -14.35
CA GLN A 42 26.35 4.89 -13.30
C GLN A 42 25.10 5.76 -13.46
N ASP A 43 24.76 6.15 -14.69
CA ASP A 43 23.57 6.97 -14.97
C ASP A 43 22.25 6.21 -14.71
N ILE A 44 22.19 4.92 -15.05
CA ILE A 44 21.03 4.08 -14.72
C ILE A 44 20.88 3.91 -13.20
N ASN A 45 21.98 3.83 -12.46
CA ASN A 45 21.97 3.64 -11.02
C ASN A 45 21.66 4.94 -10.26
N SER A 46 22.11 6.10 -10.75
CA SER A 46 21.75 7.42 -10.21
C SER A 46 20.28 7.76 -10.51
N PHE A 47 19.82 7.49 -11.73
CA PHE A 47 18.41 7.67 -12.16
C PHE A 47 17.46 6.77 -11.36
N SER A 48 17.84 5.50 -11.14
CA SER A 48 17.09 4.58 -10.28
C SER A 48 17.00 5.05 -8.82
N ARG A 49 18.08 5.61 -8.28
CA ARG A 49 18.07 6.17 -6.93
C ARG A 49 17.17 7.40 -6.80
N GLY A 50 17.19 8.30 -7.79
CA GLY A 50 16.32 9.47 -7.83
C GLY A 50 14.83 9.09 -7.95
N PHE A 51 14.50 8.19 -8.88
CA PHE A 51 13.13 7.68 -9.07
C PHE A 51 12.55 7.08 -7.77
N LEU A 52 13.35 6.26 -7.08
CA LEU A 52 12.96 5.63 -5.82
C LEU A 52 12.94 6.62 -4.64
N GLY A 53 13.53 7.81 -4.79
CA GLY A 53 13.75 8.77 -3.70
C GLY A 53 14.74 8.26 -2.65
N LEU A 54 15.68 7.39 -3.04
CA LEU A 54 16.69 6.82 -2.15
C LEU A 54 17.79 7.83 -1.80
N ASP A 55 18.03 8.80 -2.68
CA ASP A 55 18.86 9.97 -2.43
C ASP A 55 18.36 10.82 -1.24
N LYS A 56 17.07 10.69 -0.88
CA LYS A 56 16.40 11.37 0.24
C LYS A 56 16.09 10.45 1.43
N CYS A 57 16.53 9.18 1.40
CA CYS A 57 16.25 8.17 2.42
C CYS A 57 17.27 8.34 3.57
N ASN A 58 16.86 8.88 4.72
CA ASN A 58 16.00 8.15 5.66
C ASN A 58 14.59 8.74 5.89
N ALA A 59 14.08 9.63 5.02
CA ALA A 59 12.66 9.97 4.92
C ALA A 59 12.00 9.14 3.81
N CYS A 60 12.01 7.83 4.01
CA CYS A 60 11.49 6.82 3.11
C CYS A 60 10.42 5.99 3.83
N VAL A 61 9.76 5.12 3.09
CA VAL A 61 8.61 4.31 3.52
C VAL A 61 9.04 2.89 3.80
N GLY A 62 10.08 2.40 3.11
CA GLY A 62 10.66 1.10 3.34
C GLY A 62 11.83 0.75 2.45
N THR A 63 12.37 -0.44 2.68
CA THR A 63 13.51 -1.00 1.94
C THR A 63 13.33 -2.48 1.60
N SER A 64 12.27 -3.12 2.10
CA SER A 64 12.01 -4.55 2.00
C SER A 64 12.03 -5.11 0.57
N ILE A 65 11.58 -4.34 -0.42
CA ILE A 65 11.52 -4.79 -1.83
C ILE A 65 12.67 -4.27 -2.70
N CYS A 66 13.53 -3.38 -2.19
CA CYS A 66 14.60 -2.76 -2.98
C CYS A 66 15.50 -3.78 -3.68
N LYS A 67 15.87 -4.86 -2.99
CA LYS A 67 16.71 -5.93 -3.56
C LYS A 67 16.07 -6.58 -4.78
N LYS A 68 14.75 -6.80 -4.77
CA LYS A 68 14.03 -7.43 -5.89
C LYS A 68 13.96 -6.51 -7.10
N LEU A 69 13.78 -5.21 -6.86
CA LEU A 69 13.84 -4.19 -7.91
C LEU A 69 15.22 -4.17 -8.60
N TYR A 70 16.31 -4.14 -7.82
CA TYR A 70 17.67 -4.16 -8.37
C TYR A 70 18.02 -5.46 -9.10
N LYS A 71 17.43 -6.59 -8.70
CA LYS A 71 17.62 -7.89 -9.36
C LYS A 71 16.75 -8.09 -10.61
N LYS A 72 16.06 -7.06 -11.09
CA LYS A 72 15.17 -7.14 -12.28
C LYS A 72 14.04 -8.18 -12.14
N GLN A 73 13.61 -8.43 -10.90
CA GLN A 73 12.46 -9.29 -10.59
C GLN A 73 11.13 -8.52 -10.67
N ILE A 74 11.18 -7.23 -10.99
CA ILE A 74 10.04 -6.36 -11.24
C ILE A 74 10.23 -5.75 -12.63
N ARG A 75 9.22 -5.82 -13.50
CA ARG A 75 9.26 -5.35 -14.90
C ARG A 75 8.01 -4.55 -15.24
N PHE A 76 8.15 -3.40 -15.89
CA PHE A 76 7.01 -2.58 -16.33
C PHE A 76 6.57 -3.02 -17.74
N GLU A 77 5.27 -3.30 -17.94
CA GLU A 77 4.75 -3.99 -19.15
C GLU A 77 4.94 -3.24 -20.47
N ARG A 78 4.89 -1.90 -20.47
CA ARG A 78 4.97 -1.09 -21.70
C ARG A 78 6.37 -0.92 -22.29
N TRP A 79 7.36 -1.70 -21.83
CA TRP A 79 8.78 -1.38 -22.07
C TRP A 79 9.52 -2.61 -22.60
N LEU A 80 10.11 -2.45 -23.78
CA LEU A 80 10.80 -3.49 -24.53
C LEU A 80 11.85 -4.24 -23.68
N PRO A 81 12.08 -5.55 -23.90
CA PRO A 81 12.95 -6.41 -23.08
C PRO A 81 14.41 -5.94 -22.90
N HIS A 82 14.87 -4.98 -23.70
CA HIS A 82 16.27 -4.60 -23.81
C HIS A 82 16.64 -3.24 -23.21
N GLN A 83 15.67 -2.42 -22.77
CA GLN A 83 15.96 -1.12 -22.14
C GLN A 83 15.10 -0.89 -20.89
N LEU A 84 15.75 -0.94 -19.71
CA LEU A 84 15.22 -0.52 -18.42
C LEU A 84 15.13 1.02 -18.35
N HIS A 85 14.36 1.63 -19.24
CA HIS A 85 13.98 3.02 -19.01
C HIS A 85 12.91 3.02 -17.91
N LEU A 86 13.22 3.67 -16.78
CA LEU A 86 12.22 3.88 -15.73
C LEU A 86 11.09 4.73 -16.30
N PRO A 87 9.85 4.50 -15.84
CA PRO A 87 8.71 5.27 -16.29
C PRO A 87 8.85 6.74 -15.90
N SER A 88 8.07 7.61 -16.55
CA SER A 88 8.05 9.04 -16.25
C SER A 88 7.88 9.30 -14.75
N ASP A 89 8.72 10.18 -14.19
CA ASP A 89 8.71 10.52 -12.77
C ASP A 89 7.44 11.32 -12.36
N ASN A 90 6.62 11.73 -13.33
CA ASN A 90 5.42 12.54 -13.11
C ASN A 90 4.20 11.73 -12.65
N SER A 91 4.20 10.41 -12.85
CA SER A 91 3.09 9.55 -12.45
C SER A 91 3.20 9.13 -10.98
N THR A 92 2.05 9.05 -10.29
CA THR A 92 2.01 8.57 -8.90
C THR A 92 2.12 7.04 -8.83
N SER A 93 1.51 6.32 -9.79
CA SER A 93 1.40 4.87 -9.78
C SER A 93 1.77 4.26 -11.13
N TYR A 94 2.28 3.02 -11.10
CA TYR A 94 2.83 2.30 -12.24
C TYR A 94 2.43 0.83 -12.19
N GLU A 95 1.87 0.34 -13.29
CA GLU A 95 1.59 -1.09 -13.48
C GLU A 95 2.87 -1.84 -13.85
N ALA A 96 3.08 -2.98 -13.23
CA ALA A 96 4.25 -3.83 -13.45
C ALA A 96 3.91 -5.30 -13.21
N ASN A 97 4.86 -6.16 -13.54
CA ASN A 97 4.85 -7.58 -13.24
C ASN A 97 6.00 -7.92 -12.28
N TYR A 98 5.73 -8.86 -11.38
CA TYR A 98 6.64 -9.29 -10.34
C TYR A 98 6.78 -10.81 -10.33
N THR A 99 7.98 -11.31 -10.06
CA THR A 99 8.29 -12.74 -9.98
C THR A 99 9.16 -13.08 -8.78
N ASP A 100 8.97 -14.27 -8.20
CA ASP A 100 9.86 -14.83 -7.17
C ASP A 100 10.86 -15.85 -7.72
N ASP A 101 10.51 -16.52 -8.81
CA ASP A 101 11.20 -17.69 -9.39
C ASP A 101 11.71 -17.44 -10.82
N LEU A 102 11.44 -16.27 -11.40
CA LEU A 102 11.70 -15.88 -12.80
C LEU A 102 10.82 -16.59 -13.85
N GLU A 103 9.94 -17.52 -13.43
CA GLU A 103 9.07 -18.30 -14.30
C GLU A 103 7.63 -17.77 -14.27
N THR A 104 7.14 -17.41 -13.08
CA THR A 104 5.78 -16.92 -12.88
C THR A 104 5.77 -15.41 -12.66
N TRP A 105 5.04 -14.69 -13.51
CA TRP A 105 4.89 -13.24 -13.44
C TRP A 105 3.47 -12.90 -13.03
N ARG A 106 3.33 -12.10 -11.97
CA ARG A 106 2.04 -11.63 -11.46
C ARG A 106 1.93 -10.12 -11.53
N PRO A 107 0.75 -9.58 -11.85
CA PRO A 107 0.52 -8.15 -11.89
C PRO A 107 0.70 -7.52 -10.52
N VAL A 108 1.38 -6.39 -10.46
CA VAL A 108 1.62 -5.56 -9.28
C VAL A 108 1.48 -4.09 -9.63
N VAL A 109 1.19 -3.29 -8.62
CA VAL A 109 1.20 -1.83 -8.70
C VAL A 109 2.34 -1.31 -7.83
N LEU A 110 3.17 -0.44 -8.39
CA LEU A 110 4.12 0.36 -7.65
C LEU A 110 3.58 1.79 -7.57
N SER A 111 3.51 2.36 -6.38
CA SER A 111 3.03 3.72 -6.21
C SER A 111 3.84 4.51 -5.20
N ARG A 112 3.97 5.81 -5.49
CA ARG A 112 4.37 6.82 -4.51
C ARG A 112 3.24 7.00 -3.51
N LEU A 113 3.60 7.36 -2.27
CA LEU A 113 2.62 7.64 -1.23
C LEU A 113 1.83 8.93 -1.49
N VAL A 114 2.45 9.90 -2.16
CA VAL A 114 1.77 11.12 -2.62
C VAL A 114 2.28 11.46 -4.02
N SER A 115 1.61 12.41 -4.70
CA SER A 115 2.05 12.84 -6.03
C SER A 115 3.47 13.43 -5.99
N PRO A 116 4.23 13.36 -7.09
CA PRO A 116 5.57 13.96 -7.18
C PRO A 116 5.61 15.43 -6.75
N ASP A 117 4.62 16.23 -7.18
CA ASP A 117 4.51 17.65 -6.81
C ASP A 117 4.34 17.82 -5.29
N LEU A 118 3.49 16.99 -4.67
CA LEU A 118 3.24 17.06 -3.24
C LEU A 118 4.46 16.62 -2.43
N HIS A 119 5.19 15.61 -2.90
CA HIS A 119 6.48 15.24 -2.33
C HIS A 119 7.49 16.40 -2.37
N HIS A 120 7.56 17.12 -3.49
CA HIS A 120 8.45 18.28 -3.61
C HIS A 120 8.03 19.43 -2.68
N LEU A 121 6.72 19.71 -2.56
CA LEU A 121 6.19 20.70 -1.63
C LEU A 121 6.48 20.32 -0.16
N ALA A 122 6.31 19.05 0.19
CA ALA A 122 6.64 18.54 1.52
C ALA A 122 8.14 18.68 1.83
N ASP A 123 9.03 18.29 0.91
CA ASP A 123 10.47 18.43 1.08
C ASP A 123 10.88 19.90 1.28
N LYS A 124 10.29 20.81 0.49
CA LYS A 124 10.51 22.25 0.64
C LYS A 124 10.02 22.77 1.99
N SER A 125 8.83 22.35 2.43
CA SER A 125 8.26 22.71 3.73
C SER A 125 9.16 22.27 4.89
N ILE A 126 9.70 21.05 4.82
CA ILE A 126 10.68 20.54 5.79
C ILE A 126 11.93 21.43 5.82
N CYS A 127 12.48 21.81 4.68
CA CYS A 127 13.65 22.69 4.69
C CYS A 127 13.35 24.10 5.22
N ILE A 128 12.18 24.65 4.89
CA ILE A 128 11.74 25.95 5.40
C ILE A 128 11.60 25.91 6.92
N SER A 129 11.09 24.82 7.51
CA SER A 129 10.95 24.70 8.97
C SER A 129 12.30 24.69 9.70
N ALA A 130 13.40 24.39 9.01
CA ALA A 130 14.77 24.51 9.52
C ALA A 130 15.47 25.82 9.13
N GLY A 131 14.73 26.82 8.63
CA GLY A 131 15.28 28.10 8.17
C GLY A 131 16.11 28.01 6.89
N LYS A 132 16.00 26.91 6.12
CA LYS A 132 16.73 26.71 4.86
C LYS A 132 15.81 27.03 3.66
N ARG A 133 16.31 27.81 2.70
CA ARG A 133 15.51 28.28 1.54
C ARG A 133 15.58 27.42 0.27
N LYS A 134 16.65 26.65 0.07
CA LYS A 134 16.90 25.89 -1.18
C LYS A 134 16.86 24.38 -0.96
N SER A 135 17.79 23.86 -0.16
CA SER A 135 17.89 22.44 0.13
C SER A 135 18.41 22.23 1.55
N CYS A 136 18.13 21.06 2.10
CA CYS A 136 18.55 20.63 3.42
C CYS A 136 18.61 19.11 3.46
N SER A 137 19.24 18.54 4.50
CA SER A 137 19.07 17.12 4.79
C SER A 137 17.70 16.92 5.43
N ILE A 138 16.75 16.38 4.65
CA ILE A 138 15.37 16.10 5.10
C ILE A 138 15.38 15.25 6.37
N GLU A 139 16.19 14.19 6.39
CA GLU A 139 16.36 13.35 7.57
C GLU A 139 16.86 14.15 8.77
N ALA A 140 17.90 14.96 8.62
CA ALA A 140 18.48 15.69 9.75
C ALA A 140 17.45 16.64 10.38
N VAL A 141 16.66 17.32 9.53
CA VAL A 141 15.58 18.20 9.99
C VAL A 141 14.50 17.42 10.72
N LEU A 142 13.99 16.33 10.12
CA LEU A 142 12.95 15.52 10.75
C LEU A 142 13.41 14.88 12.05
N ARG A 143 14.69 14.47 12.14
CA ARG A 143 15.28 13.96 13.38
C ARG A 143 15.37 15.02 14.46
N ALA A 144 15.58 16.29 14.10
CA ALA A 144 15.73 17.36 15.07
C ALA A 144 14.40 17.79 15.72
N THR A 145 13.24 17.33 15.24
CA THR A 145 11.95 17.73 15.79
C THR A 145 11.69 17.11 17.17
N SER A 146 11.00 17.86 18.04
CA SER A 146 10.61 17.37 19.37
C SER A 146 9.78 16.08 19.30
N ARG A 147 8.87 15.96 18.32
CA ARG A 147 8.07 14.74 18.09
C ARG A 147 8.96 13.52 17.87
N PHE A 148 9.95 13.62 16.97
CA PHE A 148 10.84 12.49 16.71
C PHE A 148 11.77 12.21 17.89
N GLN A 149 12.29 13.24 18.56
CA GLN A 149 13.14 13.06 19.74
C GLN A 149 12.40 12.33 20.88
N ASN A 150 11.11 12.61 21.06
CA ASN A 150 10.26 11.89 22.01
C ASN A 150 10.05 10.42 21.59
N LEU A 151 9.74 10.17 20.31
CA LEU A 151 9.61 8.81 19.79
C LEU A 151 10.92 8.01 19.89
N ALA A 152 12.06 8.63 19.60
CA ALA A 152 13.37 8.00 19.63
C ALA A 152 13.70 7.43 21.03
N LYS A 153 13.31 8.14 22.09
CA LYS A 153 13.49 7.74 23.49
C LYS A 153 12.43 6.75 23.99
N SER A 154 11.31 6.60 23.29
CA SER A 154 10.22 5.70 23.67
C SER A 154 10.39 4.30 23.08
N ASN A 155 9.98 3.28 23.83
CA ASN A 155 9.84 1.90 23.34
C ASN A 155 8.41 1.56 22.91
N ILE A 156 7.48 2.50 23.04
CA ILE A 156 6.06 2.32 22.72
C ILE A 156 5.61 3.49 21.84
N LEU A 157 4.79 3.22 20.82
CA LEU A 157 4.18 4.27 20.02
C LEU A 157 2.95 4.81 20.78
N LEU A 158 3.09 6.01 21.34
CA LEU A 158 2.05 6.63 22.18
C LEU A 158 1.15 7.56 21.36
N PRO A 159 -0.13 7.74 21.74
CA PRO A 159 -1.06 8.68 21.10
C PRO A 159 -0.49 10.11 20.97
N SER A 160 0.23 10.59 21.98
CA SER A 160 0.86 11.91 21.97
C SER A 160 1.88 12.11 20.85
N VAL A 161 2.49 11.03 20.33
CA VAL A 161 3.45 11.08 19.21
C VAL A 161 2.74 11.21 17.87
N VAL A 162 1.51 10.69 17.74
CA VAL A 162 0.73 10.72 16.49
C VAL A 162 -0.35 11.81 16.48
N GLN A 163 -0.54 12.47 17.61
CA GLN A 163 -1.45 13.60 17.78
C GLN A 163 -1.19 14.68 16.72
N GLY A 164 -2.26 15.16 16.07
CA GLY A 164 -2.16 16.20 15.03
C GLY A 164 -1.61 15.73 13.68
N LEU A 165 -1.37 14.43 13.47
CA LEU A 165 -1.19 13.89 12.12
C LEU A 165 -2.55 13.78 11.43
N VAL A 166 -2.61 14.11 10.14
CA VAL A 166 -3.88 14.27 9.41
C VAL A 166 -4.33 13.02 8.66
N THR A 167 -3.57 11.92 8.70
CA THR A 167 -3.98 10.67 8.03
C THR A 167 -5.26 10.13 8.66
N PRO A 168 -6.29 9.74 7.88
CA PRO A 168 -7.60 9.35 8.38
C PRO A 168 -7.62 8.28 9.49
N MET A 169 -6.73 7.29 9.43
CA MET A 169 -6.58 6.21 10.41
C MET A 169 -6.23 6.73 11.81
N LEU A 170 -5.50 7.85 11.87
CA LEU A 170 -5.04 8.47 13.12
C LEU A 170 -5.97 9.57 13.62
N ARG A 171 -7.16 9.72 13.03
CA ARG A 171 -8.18 10.65 13.51
C ARG A 171 -8.63 10.35 14.94
N CYS A 172 -8.66 9.06 15.30
CA CYS A 172 -9.10 8.56 16.61
C CYS A 172 -8.08 7.56 17.16
N PRO A 173 -6.87 8.00 17.53
CA PRO A 173 -5.80 7.09 17.88
C PRO A 173 -6.06 6.45 19.25
N SER A 174 -6.16 5.12 19.28
CA SER A 174 -6.17 4.32 20.52
C SER A 174 -4.80 3.66 20.73
N GLN A 175 -4.48 3.24 21.95
CA GLN A 175 -3.20 2.57 22.19
C GLN A 175 -3.18 1.21 21.48
N ARG A 176 -4.29 0.47 21.50
CA ARG A 176 -4.43 -0.82 20.81
C ARG A 176 -4.26 -0.71 19.29
N LEU A 177 -4.71 0.37 18.66
CA LEU A 177 -4.45 0.64 17.25
C LEU A 177 -2.94 0.83 17.00
N LEU A 178 -2.27 1.65 17.82
CA LEU A 178 -0.84 1.93 17.68
C LEU A 178 0.01 0.68 17.94
N ASP A 179 -0.37 -0.14 18.92
CA ASP A 179 0.27 -1.42 19.20
C ASP A 179 0.12 -2.39 18.02
N ARG A 180 -1.05 -2.41 17.36
CA ARG A 180 -1.26 -3.20 16.13
C ARG A 180 -0.37 -2.72 14.99
N ILE A 181 -0.22 -1.41 14.81
CA ILE A 181 0.68 -0.83 13.79
C ILE A 181 2.10 -1.35 14.02
N VAL A 182 2.63 -1.23 15.25
CA VAL A 182 3.98 -1.68 15.59
C VAL A 182 4.13 -3.19 15.41
N HIS A 183 3.17 -3.97 15.90
CA HIS A 183 3.18 -5.43 15.82
C HIS A 183 3.19 -5.95 14.38
N ARG A 184 2.55 -5.24 13.45
CA ARG A 184 2.44 -5.64 12.03
C ARG A 184 3.41 -4.93 11.10
N TYR A 185 4.26 -4.04 11.61
CA TYR A 185 5.17 -3.26 10.77
C TYR A 185 6.26 -4.16 10.17
N PHE A 186 6.25 -4.32 8.85
CA PHE A 186 7.10 -5.28 8.11
C PHE A 186 8.46 -4.70 7.70
N GLU A 187 8.67 -3.39 7.85
CA GLU A 187 9.92 -2.73 7.44
C GLU A 187 11.00 -2.76 8.54
N VAL A 188 10.96 -3.76 9.41
CA VAL A 188 11.93 -4.05 10.49
C VAL A 188 12.33 -5.53 10.45
N ALA A 189 13.46 -5.87 11.06
CA ALA A 189 13.97 -7.25 11.06
C ALA A 189 13.09 -8.22 11.87
N ASP A 190 12.60 -7.78 13.03
CA ASP A 190 11.88 -8.64 14.00
C ASP A 190 10.42 -8.20 14.15
N VAL A 191 9.53 -8.73 13.30
CA VAL A 191 8.09 -8.42 13.33
C VAL A 191 7.39 -9.19 14.46
N GLY A 192 6.36 -8.60 15.07
CA GLY A 192 5.49 -9.28 16.03
C GLY A 192 5.58 -8.78 17.48
N SER A 193 6.42 -7.81 17.79
CA SER A 193 6.43 -7.14 19.09
C SER A 193 5.55 -5.89 19.07
N VAL A 194 4.82 -5.61 20.15
CA VAL A 194 4.13 -4.32 20.36
C VAL A 194 5.10 -3.22 20.82
N GLN A 195 6.30 -3.58 21.27
CA GLN A 195 7.35 -2.66 21.68
C GLN A 195 8.38 -2.46 20.56
N MET A 196 8.81 -1.22 20.38
CA MET A 196 9.81 -0.76 19.41
C MET A 196 11.26 -0.89 19.92
N LYS A 197 11.56 -1.82 20.84
CA LYS A 197 12.93 -2.01 21.37
C LYS A 197 13.93 -2.42 20.27
N HIS A 198 13.48 -3.22 19.31
CA HIS A 198 14.27 -3.69 18.17
C HIS A 198 14.31 -2.68 17.01
N PHE A 199 13.55 -1.59 17.09
CA PHE A 199 13.54 -0.58 16.04
C PHE A 199 14.81 0.26 16.14
N THR A 200 15.54 0.37 15.04
CA THR A 200 16.61 1.37 14.95
C THR A 200 16.01 2.78 14.90
N SER A 201 16.85 3.79 15.14
CA SER A 201 16.41 5.18 14.97
C SER A 201 15.94 5.48 13.53
N LYS A 202 16.43 4.77 12.52
CA LYS A 202 15.95 4.88 11.14
C LYS A 202 14.55 4.27 10.98
N ASP A 203 14.28 3.15 11.61
CA ASP A 203 12.97 2.48 11.53
C ASP A 203 11.88 3.30 12.21
N LYS A 204 12.19 3.89 13.38
CA LYS A 204 11.27 4.83 14.05
C LYS A 204 10.94 6.04 13.18
N LEU A 205 11.94 6.58 12.47
CA LEU A 205 11.75 7.73 11.58
C LEU A 205 10.89 7.35 10.37
N ARG A 206 11.18 6.19 9.76
CA ARG A 206 10.43 5.62 8.65
C ARG A 206 8.95 5.39 9.01
N LEU A 207 8.69 4.80 10.18
CA LEU A 207 7.34 4.60 10.69
C LEU A 207 6.62 5.94 10.87
N LEU A 208 7.24 6.90 11.57
CA LEU A 208 6.63 8.22 11.80
C LEU A 208 6.38 8.98 10.49
N TYR A 209 7.32 8.92 9.54
CA TYR A 209 7.15 9.52 8.23
C TYR A 209 5.99 8.89 7.46
N THR A 210 5.86 7.56 7.49
CA THR A 210 4.76 6.84 6.85
C THR A 210 3.41 7.24 7.47
N LEU A 211 3.33 7.28 8.80
CA LEU A 211 2.15 7.74 9.55
C LEU A 211 1.76 9.19 9.21
N ALA A 212 2.72 10.04 8.85
CA ALA A 212 2.46 11.45 8.53
C ALA A 212 2.07 11.70 7.07
N VAL A 213 2.60 10.89 6.14
CA VAL A 213 2.45 11.11 4.69
C VAL A 213 1.25 10.36 4.13
N ASN A 214 1.22 9.03 4.31
CA ASN A 214 0.14 8.19 3.81
C ASN A 214 0.14 6.84 4.53
N GLN A 215 -1.00 6.49 5.09
CA GLN A 215 -1.24 5.28 5.87
C GLN A 215 -1.38 3.99 5.05
N GLN A 216 -1.51 4.05 3.72
CA GLN A 216 -1.82 2.88 2.89
C GLN A 216 -0.91 1.67 3.15
N PRO A 217 0.44 1.79 3.21
CA PRO A 217 1.30 0.66 3.54
C PRO A 217 0.94 0.01 4.88
N LEU A 218 0.55 0.82 5.87
CA LEU A 218 0.25 0.37 7.22
C LEU A 218 -1.10 -0.34 7.29
N ILE A 219 -2.13 0.16 6.58
CA ILE A 219 -3.43 -0.52 6.50
C ILE A 219 -3.27 -1.92 5.89
N LEU A 220 -2.55 -2.02 4.77
CA LEU A 220 -2.35 -3.30 4.07
C LEU A 220 -1.54 -4.30 4.91
N GLN A 221 -0.64 -3.83 5.78
CA GLN A 221 0.12 -4.67 6.71
C GLN A 221 -0.71 -5.08 7.94
N MET A 222 -1.49 -4.16 8.49
CA MET A 222 -2.34 -4.43 9.66
C MET A 222 -3.52 -5.32 9.35
N PHE A 223 -4.04 -5.27 8.12
CA PHE A 223 -5.26 -5.96 7.72
C PHE A 223 -4.97 -6.77 6.45
N PRO A 224 -4.14 -7.82 6.53
CA PRO A 224 -3.70 -8.52 5.34
C PRO A 224 -4.85 -9.36 4.74
N GLY A 225 -4.92 -9.42 3.41
CA GLY A 225 -5.94 -10.22 2.73
C GLY A 225 -5.87 -11.72 3.02
N THR A 226 -4.71 -12.23 3.45
CA THR A 226 -4.55 -13.62 3.93
C THR A 226 -5.33 -13.91 5.21
N GLU A 227 -5.72 -12.87 5.96
CA GLU A 227 -6.59 -12.96 7.14
C GLU A 227 -8.06 -12.62 6.81
N GLY A 228 -8.43 -12.61 5.51
CA GLY A 228 -9.80 -12.36 5.06
C GLY A 228 -10.16 -10.89 4.86
N TRP A 229 -9.21 -9.96 4.99
CA TRP A 229 -9.45 -8.55 4.76
C TRP A 229 -9.53 -8.20 3.26
N PRO A 230 -10.32 -7.18 2.87
CA PRO A 230 -10.55 -6.84 1.47
C PRO A 230 -9.42 -5.97 0.88
N PHE A 231 -8.17 -6.20 1.28
CA PHE A 231 -7.00 -5.44 0.81
C PHE A 231 -6.08 -6.31 -0.04
N PRO A 232 -5.45 -5.75 -1.08
CA PRO A 232 -4.49 -6.48 -1.88
C PRO A 232 -3.26 -6.86 -1.05
N ARG A 233 -2.56 -7.91 -1.49
CA ARG A 233 -1.32 -8.35 -0.84
C ARG A 233 -0.26 -7.25 -0.94
N TYR A 234 0.21 -6.75 0.20
CA TYR A 234 1.41 -5.92 0.28
C TYR A 234 2.65 -6.76 -0.01
N HIS A 235 3.54 -6.24 -0.86
CA HIS A 235 4.79 -6.90 -1.21
C HIS A 235 6.02 -6.24 -0.61
N GLY A 236 5.93 -4.97 -0.22
CA GLY A 236 7.05 -4.24 0.38
C GLY A 236 7.15 -2.81 -0.13
N SER A 237 8.17 -2.11 0.34
CA SER A 237 8.48 -0.73 -0.05
C SER A 237 9.95 -0.56 -0.39
N CYS A 238 10.24 0.42 -1.25
CA CYS A 238 11.60 0.82 -1.58
C CYS A 238 11.68 2.33 -1.75
N GLY A 239 12.43 3.00 -0.86
CA GLY A 239 12.49 4.45 -0.84
C GLY A 239 11.10 5.02 -0.54
N ARG A 240 10.57 5.89 -1.41
CA ARG A 240 9.23 6.48 -1.27
C ARG A 240 8.14 5.75 -2.06
N LEU A 241 8.47 4.61 -2.66
CA LEU A 241 7.52 3.74 -3.35
C LEU A 241 7.11 2.57 -2.45
N MET A 242 5.86 2.17 -2.59
CA MET A 242 5.35 0.90 -2.07
C MET A 242 4.83 0.03 -3.23
N MET A 243 4.77 -1.28 -3.01
CA MET A 243 4.30 -2.26 -3.99
C MET A 243 3.24 -3.20 -3.40
N TRP A 244 2.19 -3.44 -4.16
CA TRP A 244 1.13 -4.40 -3.81
C TRP A 244 0.60 -5.14 -5.05
N ALA A 245 -0.19 -6.19 -4.84
CA ALA A 245 -0.78 -6.99 -5.92
C ALA A 245 -1.70 -6.13 -6.81
N GLY A 246 -1.59 -6.30 -8.13
CA GLY A 246 -2.40 -5.59 -9.11
C GLY A 246 -3.80 -6.20 -9.27
N CYS A 247 -4.75 -5.36 -9.69
CA CYS A 247 -6.12 -5.75 -9.99
C CYS A 247 -6.65 -4.94 -11.18
N ARG A 248 -7.66 -5.45 -11.88
CA ARG A 248 -8.36 -4.68 -12.91
C ARG A 248 -9.22 -3.59 -12.27
N PRO A 249 -9.34 -2.38 -12.85
CA PRO A 249 -10.11 -1.31 -12.22
C PRO A 249 -11.62 -1.60 -12.29
N LEU A 250 -12.38 -1.14 -11.27
CA LEU A 250 -13.83 -1.38 -11.18
C LEU A 250 -14.61 -0.91 -12.42
N ARG A 251 -14.18 0.20 -13.04
CA ARG A 251 -14.77 0.77 -14.27
C ARG A 251 -14.85 -0.21 -15.45
N SER A 252 -14.02 -1.25 -15.45
CA SER A 252 -14.08 -2.29 -16.48
C SER A 252 -15.42 -3.03 -16.50
N LEU A 253 -16.19 -3.00 -15.41
CA LEU A 253 -17.51 -3.63 -15.32
C LEU A 253 -18.64 -2.80 -15.93
N TYR A 254 -18.46 -1.53 -16.26
CA TYR A 254 -19.59 -0.66 -16.63
C TYR A 254 -20.32 -1.10 -17.91
N GLN A 255 -19.61 -1.83 -18.79
CA GLN A 255 -20.17 -2.39 -20.01
C GLN A 255 -20.44 -3.91 -19.90
N GLU A 256 -20.25 -4.50 -18.71
CA GLU A 256 -20.49 -5.91 -18.47
C GLU A 256 -21.98 -6.20 -18.24
N PRO A 257 -22.42 -7.46 -18.43
CA PRO A 257 -23.78 -7.89 -18.11
C PRO A 257 -24.17 -7.55 -16.66
N LEU A 258 -25.47 -7.30 -16.43
CA LEU A 258 -26.02 -6.93 -15.12
C LEU A 258 -25.56 -7.87 -14.00
N ALA A 259 -25.38 -9.16 -14.29
CA ALA A 259 -24.95 -10.13 -13.30
C ALA A 259 -23.58 -9.80 -12.66
N HIS A 260 -22.58 -9.45 -13.49
CA HIS A 260 -21.25 -9.08 -13.00
C HIS A 260 -21.26 -7.74 -12.25
N ARG A 261 -22.02 -6.77 -12.75
CA ARG A 261 -22.18 -5.46 -12.08
C ARG A 261 -22.91 -5.60 -10.74
N SER A 262 -23.93 -6.44 -10.67
CA SER A 262 -24.69 -6.74 -9.45
C SER A 262 -23.84 -7.48 -8.42
N ASP A 263 -23.00 -8.43 -8.85
CA ASP A 263 -22.05 -9.10 -7.97
C ASP A 263 -21.02 -8.14 -7.38
N ALA A 264 -20.49 -7.21 -8.18
CA ALA A 264 -19.59 -6.19 -7.67
C ALA A 264 -20.28 -5.24 -6.67
N ALA A 265 -21.49 -4.77 -6.99
CA ALA A 265 -22.29 -3.93 -6.09
C ALA A 265 -22.59 -4.64 -4.76
N TYR A 266 -22.99 -5.91 -4.82
CA TYR A 266 -23.23 -6.76 -3.65
C TYR A 266 -21.96 -6.93 -2.81
N GLN A 267 -20.83 -7.24 -3.44
CA GLN A 267 -19.53 -7.37 -2.76
C GLN A 267 -19.11 -6.08 -2.07
N ILE A 268 -19.25 -4.92 -2.72
CA ILE A 268 -18.89 -3.61 -2.14
C ILE A 268 -19.73 -3.32 -0.88
N LEU A 269 -21.03 -3.62 -0.91
CA LEU A 269 -21.92 -3.49 0.25
C LEU A 269 -21.47 -4.44 1.39
N HIS A 270 -21.15 -5.70 1.08
CA HIS A 270 -20.68 -6.68 2.05
C HIS A 270 -19.32 -6.31 2.66
N ILE A 271 -18.38 -5.87 1.83
CA ILE A 271 -17.07 -5.36 2.25
C ILE A 271 -17.26 -4.20 3.22
N THR A 272 -18.09 -3.22 2.85
CA THR A 272 -18.35 -2.03 3.69
C THR A 272 -18.95 -2.41 5.04
N GLN A 273 -19.85 -3.41 5.08
CA GLN A 273 -20.36 -3.94 6.33
C GLN A 273 -19.27 -4.62 7.18
N SER A 274 -18.40 -5.41 6.55
CA SER A 274 -17.32 -6.15 7.24
C SER A 274 -16.24 -5.20 7.79
N LEU A 275 -15.98 -4.09 7.10
CA LEU A 275 -15.12 -3.02 7.61
C LEU A 275 -15.70 -2.38 8.88
N ALA A 276 -17.02 -2.20 8.93
CA ALA A 276 -17.69 -1.62 10.09
C ALA A 276 -17.84 -2.59 11.27
N PHE A 277 -18.00 -3.89 10.98
CA PHE A 277 -18.25 -4.95 11.96
C PHE A 277 -17.32 -6.15 11.69
N ASN A 278 -16.33 -6.33 12.57
CA ASN A 278 -15.35 -7.40 12.49
C ASN A 278 -14.93 -7.89 13.88
N SER A 279 -14.26 -9.03 13.92
CA SER A 279 -13.77 -9.68 15.14
C SER A 279 -12.69 -8.90 15.88
N LEU A 280 -12.05 -7.93 15.23
CA LEU A 280 -11.04 -7.10 15.88
C LEU A 280 -11.63 -5.86 16.56
N HIS A 281 -12.95 -5.65 16.49
CA HIS A 281 -13.62 -4.49 17.07
C HIS A 281 -13.00 -3.13 16.64
N PHE A 282 -12.46 -3.06 15.42
CA PHE A 282 -12.07 -1.81 14.77
C PHE A 282 -13.11 -1.45 13.74
N ARG A 283 -13.72 -0.27 13.81
CA ARG A 283 -14.55 0.25 12.72
C ARG A 283 -13.65 0.92 11.70
N LEU A 284 -13.50 0.30 10.54
CA LEU A 284 -12.88 0.91 9.38
C LEU A 284 -13.97 1.63 8.58
N PHE A 285 -13.70 2.87 8.16
CA PHE A 285 -14.69 3.68 7.43
C PHE A 285 -14.03 4.52 6.34
N TYR A 286 -14.79 4.86 5.30
CA TYR A 286 -14.30 5.73 4.23
C TYR A 286 -14.45 7.20 4.65
N THR A 287 -13.40 8.01 4.50
CA THR A 287 -13.53 9.48 4.56
C THR A 287 -13.95 10.08 3.24
N SER A 288 -13.61 9.40 2.14
CA SER A 288 -14.02 9.70 0.77
C SER A 288 -13.95 8.41 -0.05
N VAL A 289 -14.73 8.35 -1.14
CA VAL A 289 -14.77 7.16 -2.00
C VAL A 289 -14.99 7.57 -3.46
N SER A 290 -14.37 6.81 -4.36
CA SER A 290 -14.60 6.82 -5.80
C SER A 290 -14.36 5.41 -6.35
N GLU A 291 -14.70 5.17 -7.61
CA GLU A 291 -14.58 3.85 -8.24
C GLU A 291 -13.14 3.37 -8.42
N ASP A 292 -12.17 4.28 -8.40
CA ASP A 292 -10.73 4.02 -8.56
C ASP A 292 -10.11 3.35 -7.33
N ILE A 293 -10.72 3.51 -6.15
CA ILE A 293 -10.23 2.83 -4.94
C ILE A 293 -10.53 1.32 -4.97
N PHE A 294 -11.40 0.85 -5.88
CA PHE A 294 -11.79 -0.56 -5.98
C PHE A 294 -11.15 -1.25 -7.19
N GLY A 295 -10.70 -2.47 -6.96
CA GLY A 295 -10.13 -3.34 -7.99
C GLY A 295 -10.80 -4.71 -7.99
N ILE A 296 -10.69 -5.39 -9.12
CA ILE A 296 -11.24 -6.71 -9.39
C ILE A 296 -10.07 -7.66 -9.62
N ALA A 297 -9.96 -8.68 -8.78
CA ALA A 297 -9.01 -9.76 -8.98
C ALA A 297 -9.43 -10.66 -10.15
N GLU A 298 -8.53 -11.54 -10.61
CA GLU A 298 -8.79 -12.46 -11.73
C GLU A 298 -10.01 -13.35 -11.48
N ASP A 299 -10.19 -13.78 -10.24
CA ASP A 299 -11.32 -14.60 -9.81
C ASP A 299 -12.63 -13.81 -9.62
N GLY A 300 -12.63 -12.51 -9.88
CA GLY A 300 -13.79 -11.60 -9.77
C GLY A 300 -14.03 -11.02 -8.37
N ARG A 301 -13.19 -11.31 -7.37
CA ARG A 301 -13.29 -10.67 -6.05
C ARG A 301 -12.98 -9.18 -6.11
N ILE A 302 -13.73 -8.40 -5.33
CA ILE A 302 -13.47 -6.97 -5.14
C ILE A 302 -12.47 -6.75 -4.00
N PHE A 303 -11.48 -5.89 -4.25
CA PHE A 303 -10.50 -5.42 -3.28
C PHE A 303 -10.52 -3.89 -3.21
N ILE A 304 -10.14 -3.34 -2.06
CA ILE A 304 -9.86 -1.92 -1.86
C ILE A 304 -8.38 -1.71 -2.15
N MET A 305 -8.09 -1.17 -3.34
CA MET A 305 -6.74 -0.95 -3.85
C MET A 305 -6.06 0.26 -3.24
N ASP A 306 -6.85 1.28 -2.88
CA ASP A 306 -6.38 2.48 -2.21
C ASP A 306 -7.01 2.60 -0.82
N ALA A 307 -6.17 2.47 0.20
CA ALA A 307 -6.55 2.57 1.62
C ALA A 307 -6.13 3.92 2.25
N SER A 308 -5.67 4.88 1.46
CA SER A 308 -5.22 6.19 1.94
C SER A 308 -6.33 7.01 2.60
N THR A 309 -7.59 6.76 2.26
CA THR A 309 -8.78 7.45 2.77
C THR A 309 -9.55 6.67 3.85
N ILE A 310 -8.99 5.58 4.37
CA ILE A 310 -9.65 4.74 5.39
C ILE A 310 -9.40 5.27 6.80
N GLY A 311 -10.44 5.75 7.48
CA GLY A 311 -10.38 6.02 8.90
C GLY A 311 -10.56 4.76 9.74
N ILE A 312 -10.04 4.80 10.97
CA ILE A 312 -10.20 3.72 11.96
C ILE A 312 -10.68 4.29 13.27
N ILE A 313 -11.71 3.66 13.86
CA ILE A 313 -12.11 3.87 15.25
C ILE A 313 -11.97 2.55 15.99
N ASP A 314 -11.30 2.60 17.13
CA ASP A 314 -11.29 1.49 18.09
C ASP A 314 -12.61 1.46 18.87
N LEU A 315 -13.41 0.42 18.70
CA LEU A 315 -14.68 0.28 19.41
C LEU A 315 -14.51 -0.38 20.79
N GLN A 316 -13.35 -0.99 21.06
CA GLN A 316 -13.07 -1.66 22.32
C GLN A 316 -12.47 -0.70 23.35
N GLU A 317 -11.44 0.07 22.98
CA GLU A 317 -10.90 1.12 23.84
C GLU A 317 -11.71 2.43 23.75
N GLY A 318 -12.50 2.58 22.69
CA GLY A 318 -13.16 3.83 22.35
C GLY A 318 -12.17 4.89 21.89
N PHE A 319 -12.64 6.13 21.88
CA PHE A 319 -11.82 7.31 21.66
C PHE A 319 -12.02 8.26 22.84
N ARG A 320 -10.95 8.93 23.27
CA ARG A 320 -11.05 9.96 24.30
C ARG A 320 -11.47 11.26 23.60
N SER A 321 -12.56 11.88 24.06
CA SER A 321 -12.82 13.28 23.74
C SER A 321 -11.65 14.07 24.33
N GLU A 322 -10.89 14.78 23.48
CA GLU A 322 -9.68 15.47 23.94
C GLU A 322 -10.02 16.40 25.11
N ALA A 323 -9.38 16.15 26.25
CA ALA A 323 -9.23 17.18 27.26
C ALA A 323 -8.22 18.18 26.71
N ASP A 324 -8.71 19.40 26.50
CA ASP A 324 -8.00 20.62 26.10
C ASP A 324 -7.89 20.93 24.58
N PRO A 325 -8.84 21.71 24.02
CA PRO A 325 -8.77 22.30 22.69
C PRO A 325 -7.60 23.28 22.46
N GLN A 326 -6.83 23.61 23.49
CA GLN A 326 -5.96 24.78 23.53
C GLN A 326 -4.50 24.50 23.13
N HIS A 327 -4.07 23.22 23.08
CA HIS A 327 -2.74 22.84 22.61
C HIS A 327 -2.74 22.41 21.14
N ASN A 328 -2.55 23.40 20.25
CA ASN A 328 -2.41 23.20 18.81
C ASN A 328 -1.05 22.52 18.50
N TYR A 329 -0.98 21.18 18.58
CA TYR A 329 0.23 20.42 18.25
C TYR A 329 0.39 20.30 16.73
N THR A 330 0.79 21.41 16.11
CA THR A 330 1.15 21.46 14.68
C THR A 330 2.66 21.54 14.56
N ASP A 331 3.27 20.51 13.97
CA ASP A 331 4.68 20.51 13.59
C ASP A 331 4.82 20.17 12.10
N VAL A 332 6.07 20.05 11.63
CA VAL A 332 6.35 19.73 10.23
C VAL A 332 5.69 18.40 9.80
N PHE A 333 5.56 17.42 10.70
CA PHE A 333 4.93 16.13 10.40
C PHE A 333 3.42 16.26 10.14
N SER A 334 2.73 17.18 10.82
CA SER A 334 1.29 17.41 10.66
C SER A 334 0.87 17.77 9.22
N CYS A 335 1.80 18.25 8.39
CA CYS A 335 1.51 18.79 7.06
C CYS A 335 2.09 17.97 5.90
N LEU A 336 2.74 16.83 6.16
CA LEU A 336 3.50 16.11 5.12
C LEU A 336 2.63 15.43 4.07
N SER A 337 1.35 15.22 4.34
CA SER A 337 0.36 14.73 3.38
C SER A 337 -0.16 15.83 2.44
N GLY A 338 0.34 17.07 2.56
CA GLY A 338 -0.08 18.22 1.76
C GLY A 338 -1.23 19.05 2.34
N SER A 339 -1.82 18.61 3.46
CA SER A 339 -2.82 19.37 4.22
C SER A 339 -2.38 19.49 5.67
N CYS A 340 -2.52 20.68 6.23
CA CYS A 340 -2.37 20.94 7.67
C CYS A 340 -3.73 21.06 8.37
N THR A 341 -4.83 20.82 7.65
CA THR A 341 -6.17 21.04 8.19
C THR A 341 -6.49 20.00 9.25
N ARG A 342 -6.92 20.48 10.42
CA ARG A 342 -7.35 19.61 11.52
C ARG A 342 -8.49 18.72 11.06
N THR A 343 -8.38 17.42 11.31
CA THR A 343 -9.47 16.47 11.08
C THR A 343 -10.62 16.77 12.03
N PRO A 344 -11.90 16.62 11.60
CA PRO A 344 -13.01 16.83 12.51
C PRO A 344 -12.98 15.82 13.68
N PRO A 345 -13.70 16.07 14.79
CA PRO A 345 -13.67 15.21 15.98
C PRO A 345 -14.21 13.81 15.69
N CYS A 346 -13.80 12.81 16.48
CA CYS A 346 -14.18 11.41 16.30
C CYS A 346 -15.71 11.19 16.35
N GLU A 347 -16.37 11.94 17.21
CA GLU A 347 -17.81 11.96 17.44
C GLU A 347 -18.59 12.37 16.18
N SER A 348 -17.95 13.07 15.24
CA SER A 348 -18.60 13.51 14.01
C SER A 348 -18.79 12.36 12.99
N ILE A 349 -18.20 11.19 13.22
CA ILE A 349 -18.23 10.08 12.27
C ILE A 349 -19.51 9.27 12.48
N ARG A 350 -20.41 9.32 11.50
CA ARG A 350 -21.66 8.57 11.56
C ARG A 350 -21.43 7.08 11.25
N PRO A 351 -22.13 6.15 11.93
CA PRO A 351 -22.07 4.73 11.61
C PRO A 351 -22.40 4.40 10.13
N SER A 352 -23.33 5.14 9.53
CA SER A 352 -23.75 4.94 8.14
C SER A 352 -22.88 5.64 7.09
N GLN A 353 -21.87 6.43 7.48
CA GLN A 353 -21.11 7.30 6.57
C GLN A 353 -20.55 6.55 5.35
N SER A 354 -19.90 5.41 5.56
CA SER A 354 -19.32 4.62 4.47
C SER A 354 -20.38 4.15 3.47
N PHE A 355 -21.57 3.75 3.95
CA PHE A 355 -22.68 3.35 3.09
C PHE A 355 -23.21 4.51 2.26
N THR A 356 -23.41 5.67 2.89
CA THR A 356 -23.82 6.88 2.17
C THR A 356 -22.83 7.24 1.07
N LEU A 357 -21.53 7.17 1.35
CA LEU A 357 -20.48 7.44 0.36
C LEU A 357 -20.54 6.46 -0.82
N ILE A 358 -20.60 5.14 -0.59
CA ILE A 358 -20.64 4.17 -1.70
C ILE A 358 -21.94 4.26 -2.50
N CYS A 359 -23.08 4.50 -1.85
CA CYS A 359 -24.39 4.63 -2.51
C CYS A 359 -24.48 5.90 -3.34
N ARG A 360 -23.75 6.96 -2.96
CA ARG A 360 -23.72 8.22 -3.70
C ARG A 360 -22.75 8.21 -4.87
N HIS A 361 -21.57 7.61 -4.70
CA HIS A 361 -20.46 7.81 -5.64
C HIS A 361 -20.07 6.57 -6.46
N VAL A 362 -20.43 5.36 -6.01
CA VAL A 362 -19.95 4.11 -6.61
C VAL A 362 -21.10 3.29 -7.19
N LEU A 363 -22.09 2.94 -6.37
CA LEU A 363 -23.18 2.05 -6.81
C LEU A 363 -23.99 2.57 -8.01
N PRO A 364 -24.28 3.88 -8.15
CA PRO A 364 -25.01 4.40 -9.32
C PRO A 364 -24.25 4.24 -10.64
N LYS A 365 -22.93 4.00 -10.61
CA LYS A 365 -22.12 3.72 -11.81
C LYS A 365 -22.18 2.25 -12.21
N LEU A 366 -22.46 1.36 -11.25
CA LEU A 366 -22.64 -0.07 -11.49
C LEU A 366 -24.08 -0.42 -11.84
N LEU A 367 -25.06 0.29 -11.27
CA LEU A 367 -26.49 0.02 -11.40
C LEU A 367 -27.16 1.24 -12.04
N THR A 368 -27.61 1.09 -13.30
CA THR A 368 -28.13 2.19 -14.11
C THR A 368 -29.64 2.07 -14.29
N SER A 369 -30.34 3.18 -14.51
CA SER A 369 -31.80 3.18 -14.67
C SER A 369 -32.30 2.28 -15.82
N THR A 370 -31.47 2.07 -16.83
CA THR A 370 -31.71 1.12 -17.94
C THR A 370 -31.84 -0.33 -17.48
N ASP A 371 -31.22 -0.71 -16.36
CA ASP A 371 -31.29 -2.08 -15.82
C ASP A 371 -32.69 -2.43 -15.33
N VAL A 372 -33.46 -1.43 -14.88
CA VAL A 372 -34.87 -1.62 -14.49
C VAL A 372 -35.73 -1.96 -15.69
N GLN A 373 -35.51 -1.25 -16.79
CA GLN A 373 -36.36 -1.33 -17.97
C GLN A 373 -36.04 -2.57 -18.82
N LEU A 374 -34.77 -2.95 -18.91
CA LEU A 374 -34.29 -3.94 -19.87
C LEU A 374 -33.77 -5.24 -19.24
N SER A 375 -33.36 -5.20 -17.97
CA SER A 375 -32.63 -6.32 -17.33
C SER A 375 -33.36 -6.91 -16.12
N GLY A 376 -34.59 -6.48 -15.86
CA GLY A 376 -35.45 -7.04 -14.80
C GLY A 376 -35.06 -6.64 -13.38
N LEU A 377 -34.18 -5.64 -13.19
CA LEU A 377 -33.82 -5.16 -11.87
C LEU A 377 -35.03 -4.45 -11.23
N PRO A 378 -35.46 -4.80 -10.00
CA PRO A 378 -36.65 -4.17 -9.41
C PRO A 378 -36.46 -2.67 -9.22
N GLY A 379 -37.46 -1.86 -9.58
CA GLY A 379 -37.41 -0.39 -9.40
C GLY A 379 -37.17 0.04 -7.95
N ARG A 380 -37.50 -0.83 -6.97
CA ARG A 380 -37.19 -0.63 -5.56
C ARG A 380 -35.69 -0.41 -5.30
N VAL A 381 -34.79 -1.00 -6.09
CA VAL A 381 -33.34 -0.81 -5.94
C VAL A 381 -32.97 0.68 -6.02
N PHE A 382 -33.56 1.42 -6.96
CA PHE A 382 -33.27 2.86 -7.10
C PHE A 382 -33.84 3.69 -5.96
N ALA A 383 -35.04 3.33 -5.47
CA ALA A 383 -35.62 3.99 -4.31
C ALA A 383 -34.73 3.83 -3.07
N GLU A 384 -34.21 2.62 -2.82
CA GLU A 384 -33.32 2.36 -1.68
C GLU A 384 -31.92 2.97 -1.88
N LEU A 385 -31.41 3.04 -3.12
CA LEU A 385 -30.17 3.76 -3.42
C LEU A 385 -30.27 5.26 -3.08
N ILE A 386 -31.41 5.90 -3.41
CA ILE A 386 -31.66 7.30 -3.06
C ILE A 386 -31.67 7.48 -1.54
N VAL A 387 -32.36 6.61 -0.81
CA VAL A 387 -32.39 6.65 0.67
C VAL A 387 -30.99 6.44 1.25
N CYS A 388 -30.22 5.49 0.72
CA CYS A 388 -28.88 5.21 1.19
C CYS A 388 -27.90 6.39 0.95
N ALA A 389 -28.01 7.05 -0.20
CA ALA A 389 -27.13 8.15 -0.62
C ALA A 389 -27.43 9.50 0.06
N ASP A 390 -28.54 9.60 0.80
CA ASP A 390 -28.98 10.83 1.46
C ASP A 390 -28.44 10.91 2.91
N PRO A 391 -27.47 11.81 3.19
CA PRO A 391 -26.90 11.96 4.52
C PRO A 391 -27.86 12.55 5.54
N THR A 392 -29.04 13.06 5.15
CA THR A 392 -30.06 13.56 6.08
C THR A 392 -30.88 12.44 6.72
N GLN A 393 -30.83 11.22 6.16
CA GLN A 393 -31.52 10.06 6.71
C GLN A 393 -30.87 9.59 8.02
N SER A 394 -31.68 8.97 8.88
CA SER A 394 -31.18 8.34 10.11
C SER A 394 -30.32 7.12 9.78
N ASP A 395 -29.35 6.81 10.66
CA ASP A 395 -28.45 5.67 10.45
C ASP A 395 -29.25 4.37 10.30
N HIS A 396 -30.27 4.15 11.12
CA HIS A 396 -31.14 2.98 11.02
C HIS A 396 -31.81 2.85 9.63
N ARG A 397 -32.31 3.96 9.07
CA ARG A 397 -32.96 3.94 7.76
C ARG A 397 -31.97 3.65 6.64
N ILE A 398 -30.76 4.19 6.70
CA ILE A 398 -29.70 3.90 5.73
C ILE A 398 -29.30 2.43 5.78
N HIS A 399 -29.07 1.87 6.98
CA HIS A 399 -28.74 0.46 7.14
C HIS A 399 -29.86 -0.47 6.64
N LYS A 400 -31.13 -0.11 6.87
CA LYS A 400 -32.28 -0.85 6.34
C LYS A 400 -32.31 -0.83 4.81
N ALA A 401 -32.08 0.33 4.18
CA ALA A 401 -32.01 0.46 2.73
C ALA A 401 -30.87 -0.39 2.15
N VAL A 402 -29.69 -0.35 2.77
CA VAL A 402 -28.53 -1.19 2.42
C VAL A 402 -28.85 -2.68 2.49
N GLN A 403 -29.56 -3.13 3.52
CA GLN A 403 -29.93 -4.54 3.63
C GLN A 403 -30.88 -4.95 2.50
N ILE A 404 -31.88 -4.12 2.19
CA ILE A 404 -32.80 -4.36 1.07
C ILE A 404 -32.03 -4.41 -0.26
N LEU A 405 -31.06 -3.51 -0.47
CA LEU A 405 -30.20 -3.53 -1.66
C LEU A 405 -29.43 -4.85 -1.77
N LYS A 406 -28.80 -5.30 -0.68
CA LYS A 406 -28.07 -6.58 -0.67
C LYS A 406 -28.99 -7.76 -1.01
N ASP A 407 -30.15 -7.84 -0.35
CA ASP A 407 -31.11 -8.93 -0.53
C ASP A 407 -31.66 -8.94 -1.97
N THR A 408 -31.85 -7.75 -2.57
CA THR A 408 -32.35 -7.62 -3.94
C THR A 408 -31.28 -7.94 -4.99
N LEU A 409 -30.01 -7.61 -4.72
CA LEU A 409 -28.90 -7.86 -5.65
C LEU A 409 -28.38 -9.31 -5.61
N GLN A 410 -28.53 -9.99 -4.47
CA GLN A 410 -28.04 -11.36 -4.29
C GLN A 410 -28.48 -12.34 -5.38
N PRO A 411 -29.75 -12.37 -5.83
CA PRO A 411 -30.20 -13.32 -6.87
C PRO A 411 -29.65 -13.02 -8.27
N PHE A 412 -29.14 -11.81 -8.52
CA PHE A 412 -28.56 -11.42 -9.81
C PHE A 412 -27.09 -11.79 -9.93
N ARG A 413 -26.45 -12.26 -8.86
CA ARG A 413 -25.04 -12.67 -8.88
C ARG A 413 -24.85 -13.84 -9.87
N PRO A 414 -23.71 -13.90 -10.58
CA PRO A 414 -23.45 -15.00 -11.49
C PRO A 414 -23.26 -16.29 -10.69
N CYS A 415 -23.60 -17.41 -11.31
CA CYS A 415 -23.34 -18.72 -10.75
C CYS A 415 -22.17 -19.37 -11.48
N ASN A 416 -21.04 -19.57 -10.80
CA ASN A 416 -19.85 -20.16 -11.40
C ASN A 416 -19.28 -21.29 -10.53
N ARG A 417 -19.42 -22.52 -11.00
CA ARG A 417 -18.87 -23.73 -10.35
C ARG A 417 -17.34 -23.77 -10.29
N GLY A 418 -16.64 -23.00 -11.13
CA GLY A 418 -15.18 -22.83 -11.01
C GLY A 418 -14.75 -22.00 -9.81
N TYR A 419 -15.68 -21.25 -9.20
CA TYR A 419 -15.45 -20.38 -8.05
C TYR A 419 -16.47 -20.65 -6.94
N GLU A 420 -16.69 -21.93 -6.57
CA GLU A 420 -17.69 -22.32 -5.56
C GLU A 420 -17.51 -21.62 -4.20
N TYR A 421 -16.27 -21.27 -3.83
CA TYR A 421 -15.99 -20.51 -2.61
C TYR A 421 -16.57 -19.08 -2.64
N ARG A 422 -16.85 -18.51 -3.83
CA ARG A 422 -17.49 -17.21 -4.00
C ARG A 422 -19.01 -17.31 -4.12
N TYR A 423 -19.50 -18.45 -4.58
CA TYR A 423 -20.91 -18.71 -4.86
C TYR A 423 -21.34 -20.06 -4.25
N PRO A 424 -21.31 -20.21 -2.92
CA PRO A 424 -21.68 -21.47 -2.27
C PRO A 424 -23.11 -21.92 -2.59
N GLU A 425 -24.01 -20.97 -2.88
CA GLU A 425 -25.37 -21.20 -3.35
C GLU A 425 -25.45 -22.03 -4.64
N CYS A 426 -24.42 -21.98 -5.49
CA CYS A 426 -24.34 -22.74 -6.73
C CYS A 426 -24.13 -24.24 -6.53
N ARG A 427 -23.62 -24.64 -5.37
CA ARG A 427 -23.33 -26.05 -5.06
C ARG A 427 -24.60 -26.82 -4.67
N TYR A 428 -25.61 -26.11 -4.19
CA TYR A 428 -26.79 -26.72 -3.54
C TYR A 428 -28.12 -26.37 -4.21
N SER A 429 -28.10 -25.65 -5.33
CA SER A 429 -29.31 -25.23 -6.02
C SER A 429 -29.45 -25.96 -7.36
N ASP A 430 -30.51 -26.77 -7.50
CA ASP A 430 -30.91 -27.38 -8.79
C ASP A 430 -31.56 -26.37 -9.76
N LYS A 431 -31.71 -25.10 -9.35
CA LYS A 431 -32.31 -24.04 -10.16
C LYS A 431 -31.32 -23.29 -11.06
N PHE A 432 -30.03 -23.65 -11.04
CA PHE A 432 -28.96 -23.00 -11.82
C PHE A 432 -28.14 -23.99 -12.64
#